data_AF-A0AA38U6I6-F1
#
_entry.id   AF-A0AA38U6I6-F1
#
_cell.length_a   1.000
_cell.length_b   1.000
_cell.length_c   1.000
_cell.angle_alpha   90.00
_cell.angle_beta   90.00
_cell.angle_gamma   90.00
#
_symmetry.space_group_name_H-M   'P 1'
#
loop_
_entity.id
_entity.type
_entity.pdbx_description
1 polymer ?
#
loop_
_entity_poly.entity_id
_entity_poly.type
_entity_poly.pdbx_seq_one_letter_code
_entity_poly.pdbx_strand_id
1 'polypeptide(L)'
;PSQCRPYSSLQMLASLGGGQSSPLSIGTPGHPRVTSASGFPSMTAISRSNQARLEHASASLPRNAERKKRGKAVRPPSLSQSARMPTVRDCISLAEGGVEVANIDLLVYPPMPPTATQTHFGLPRHPYVYKRNSESFKLVLTKLGLYFEFNHLPISTPIYNILAHAVARIRQHYASDVLTDLNIPLPNHERLPLQLLGFTNRGRANGVHMAPRLTTVSFHANMTLQEVLSNTRDFAIERWTITHQNRFQIFAIIRTYPFEAQLSLSDAYLSEDAAIRHHRCLSKRVYKMFAHDSDANLQVSSLDEEDLESSCDKLEPDSENSEEVKSTIVITFH
;
A
#
# COMPACT_ATOMS: atom_id res chain seq x y z
N PRO A 1 -17.83 -12.35 -43.24
CA PRO A 1 -18.00 -12.08 -41.80
C PRO A 1 -17.15 -10.88 -41.35
N SER A 2 -17.80 -9.71 -41.26
CA SER A 2 -17.19 -8.40 -40.99
C SER A 2 -17.03 -8.14 -39.49
N GLN A 3 -15.82 -7.72 -39.12
CA GLN A 3 -15.40 -7.39 -37.75
C GLN A 3 -16.10 -6.12 -37.24
N CYS A 4 -16.86 -6.24 -36.15
CA CYS A 4 -17.34 -5.10 -35.38
C CYS A 4 -16.20 -4.51 -34.54
N ARG A 5 -15.80 -3.27 -34.84
CA ARG A 5 -14.95 -2.45 -33.95
C ARG A 5 -15.83 -1.67 -32.96
N PRO A 6 -15.40 -1.47 -31.71
CA PRO A 6 -16.18 -0.73 -30.73
C PRO A 6 -16.24 0.77 -31.08
N TYR A 7 -17.46 1.29 -30.99
CA TYR A 7 -17.85 2.68 -31.25
C TYR A 7 -17.37 3.57 -30.09
N SER A 8 -16.41 4.47 -30.34
CA SER A 8 -15.89 5.42 -29.33
C SER A 8 -16.47 6.81 -29.55
N SER A 9 -17.26 7.28 -28.58
CA SER A 9 -17.94 8.58 -28.57
C SER A 9 -17.03 9.80 -28.34
N LEU A 10 -15.70 9.62 -28.38
CA LEU A 10 -14.72 10.70 -28.16
C LEU A 10 -14.36 11.48 -29.43
N GLN A 11 -14.74 11.00 -30.63
CA GLN A 11 -14.41 11.69 -31.89
C GLN A 11 -15.35 12.87 -32.24
N MET A 12 -16.50 13.04 -31.58
CA MET A 12 -17.40 14.18 -31.85
C MET A 12 -17.03 15.48 -31.12
N LEU A 13 -16.11 15.46 -30.16
CA LEU A 13 -15.69 16.66 -29.43
C LEU A 13 -14.38 17.28 -29.95
N ALA A 14 -13.67 16.60 -30.86
CA ALA A 14 -12.40 17.09 -31.42
C ALA A 14 -12.57 18.07 -32.60
N SER A 15 -13.79 18.24 -33.12
CA SER A 15 -14.06 19.08 -34.30
C SER A 15 -14.45 20.53 -34.00
N LEU A 16 -14.39 20.96 -32.73
CA LEU A 16 -14.72 22.32 -32.29
C LEU A 16 -13.51 23.11 -31.74
N GLY A 17 -12.28 22.60 -31.87
CA GLY A 17 -11.09 23.18 -31.24
C GLY A 17 -9.84 23.29 -32.15
N GLY A 18 -10.02 23.37 -33.47
CA GLY A 18 -8.90 23.52 -34.41
C GLY A 18 -8.62 24.99 -34.75
N GLY A 19 -7.58 25.57 -34.14
CA GLY A 19 -7.05 26.89 -34.50
C GLY A 19 -5.81 27.26 -33.68
N GLN A 20 -4.64 27.02 -34.25
CA GLN A 20 -3.32 27.32 -33.70
C GLN A 20 -3.07 28.83 -33.53
N SER A 21 -2.49 29.23 -32.39
CA SER A 21 -1.29 30.10 -32.26
C SER A 21 -1.20 30.71 -30.84
N SER A 22 -0.09 30.49 -30.13
CA SER A 22 0.34 31.26 -28.94
C SER A 22 0.78 32.68 -29.33
N PRO A 23 1.16 33.63 -28.42
CA PRO A 23 1.20 33.61 -26.94
C PRO A 23 0.60 34.87 -26.24
N LEU A 24 0.71 34.91 -24.89
CA LEU A 24 0.64 36.07 -23.96
C LEU A 24 -0.71 36.50 -23.32
N SER A 25 -0.61 36.72 -22.00
CA SER A 25 -1.33 37.69 -21.13
C SER A 25 -2.78 37.48 -20.67
N ILE A 26 -2.90 37.31 -19.34
CA ILE A 26 -3.69 38.07 -18.35
C ILE A 26 -5.03 38.69 -18.81
N GLY A 27 -6.12 38.27 -18.16
CA GLY A 27 -7.30 39.10 -17.89
C GLY A 27 -8.60 38.75 -18.61
N THR A 28 -9.61 38.29 -17.87
CA THR A 28 -11.03 38.60 -18.13
C THR A 28 -11.26 40.13 -18.14
N PRO A 29 -12.34 40.72 -18.70
CA PRO A 29 -13.55 40.13 -19.31
C PRO A 29 -13.98 40.81 -20.65
N GLY A 30 -14.96 40.24 -21.37
CA GLY A 30 -15.70 41.02 -22.37
C GLY A 30 -16.36 40.18 -23.46
N HIS A 31 -17.69 40.10 -23.42
CA HIS A 31 -18.52 39.66 -24.54
C HIS A 31 -18.23 40.49 -25.80
N PRO A 32 -18.23 39.88 -26.99
CA PRO A 32 -18.76 40.55 -28.17
C PRO A 32 -19.91 39.77 -28.80
N ARG A 33 -21.08 40.39 -28.69
CA ARG A 33 -22.15 40.53 -29.68
C ARG A 33 -21.85 39.88 -31.05
N VAL A 34 -22.56 38.79 -31.36
CA VAL A 34 -22.62 38.18 -32.70
C VAL A 34 -23.34 39.15 -33.63
N THR A 35 -22.60 39.73 -34.57
CA THR A 35 -23.14 40.40 -35.76
C THR A 35 -23.61 39.35 -36.75
N SER A 36 -24.82 39.56 -37.25
CA SER A 36 -25.53 38.75 -38.23
C SER A 36 -24.75 38.62 -39.55
N ALA A 37 -24.40 37.39 -39.93
CA ALA A 37 -24.07 37.03 -41.30
C ALA A 37 -25.21 36.21 -41.91
N SER A 38 -25.60 36.56 -43.13
CA SER A 38 -26.75 36.03 -43.85
C SER A 38 -26.43 34.69 -44.51
N GLY A 39 -27.40 33.77 -44.51
CA GLY A 39 -27.47 32.74 -45.54
C GLY A 39 -27.38 31.28 -45.07
N PHE A 40 -28.34 30.82 -44.25
CA PHE A 40 -28.76 29.41 -44.25
C PHE A 40 -30.24 29.32 -43.81
N PRO A 41 -31.19 28.98 -44.72
CA PRO A 41 -32.62 28.92 -44.37
C PRO A 41 -32.97 27.83 -43.34
N SER A 42 -32.08 26.87 -43.07
CA SER A 42 -32.25 25.84 -42.04
C SER A 42 -32.02 26.35 -40.61
N MET A 43 -31.18 27.38 -40.43
CA MET A 43 -30.88 27.97 -39.12
C MET A 43 -32.05 28.80 -38.58
N THR A 44 -32.83 29.44 -39.47
CA THR A 44 -34.02 30.21 -39.07
C THR A 44 -35.20 29.30 -38.71
N ALA A 45 -35.35 28.14 -39.37
CA ALA A 45 -36.40 27.17 -39.03
C ALA A 45 -36.16 26.51 -37.66
N ILE A 46 -34.92 26.10 -37.36
CA ILE A 46 -34.56 25.54 -36.05
C ILE A 46 -34.63 26.62 -34.96
N SER A 47 -34.14 27.84 -35.24
CA SER A 47 -34.26 28.96 -34.30
C SER A 47 -35.72 29.29 -33.99
N ARG A 48 -36.61 29.35 -35.00
CA ARG A 48 -38.04 29.59 -34.79
C ARG A 48 -38.74 28.43 -34.08
N SER A 49 -38.37 27.19 -34.37
CA SER A 49 -38.91 26.02 -33.66
C SER A 49 -38.48 26.00 -32.19
N ASN A 50 -37.22 26.35 -31.92
CA ASN A 50 -36.71 26.47 -30.55
C ASN A 50 -37.33 27.65 -29.81
N GLN A 51 -37.53 28.79 -30.49
CA GLN A 51 -38.23 29.95 -29.96
C GLN A 51 -39.69 29.59 -29.63
N ALA A 52 -40.41 28.95 -30.54
CA ALA A 52 -41.78 28.50 -30.32
C ALA A 52 -41.87 27.48 -29.17
N ARG A 53 -40.90 26.57 -29.03
CA ARG A 53 -40.80 25.64 -27.89
C ARG A 53 -40.55 26.34 -26.57
N LEU A 54 -39.68 27.35 -26.55
CA LEU A 54 -39.40 28.16 -25.36
C LEU A 54 -40.62 29.00 -24.96
N GLU A 55 -41.32 29.59 -25.92
CA GLU A 55 -42.54 30.35 -25.70
C GLU A 55 -43.66 29.43 -25.19
N HIS A 56 -43.85 28.25 -25.78
CA HIS A 56 -44.81 27.25 -25.28
C HIS A 56 -44.45 26.77 -23.87
N ALA A 57 -43.18 26.49 -23.58
CA ALA A 57 -42.74 26.10 -22.25
C ALA A 57 -42.96 27.23 -21.22
N SER A 58 -42.78 28.49 -21.63
CA SER A 58 -43.04 29.66 -20.78
C SER A 58 -44.53 29.92 -20.54
N ALA A 59 -45.38 29.61 -21.51
CA ALA A 59 -46.84 29.74 -21.42
C ALA A 59 -47.49 28.58 -20.64
N SER A 60 -46.84 27.42 -20.58
CA SER A 60 -47.32 26.23 -19.88
C SER A 60 -46.97 26.21 -18.40
N LEU A 61 -46.18 27.17 -17.92
CA LEU A 61 -45.85 27.30 -16.50
C LEU A 61 -46.91 28.18 -15.81
N PRO A 62 -47.63 27.68 -14.80
CA PRO A 62 -48.60 28.49 -14.07
C PRO A 62 -47.90 29.68 -13.43
N ARG A 63 -48.10 30.89 -13.98
CA ARG A 63 -47.49 32.14 -13.50
C ARG A 63 -47.95 32.58 -12.11
N ASN A 64 -49.07 32.03 -11.64
CA ASN A 64 -49.61 32.28 -10.31
C ASN A 64 -49.70 30.95 -9.55
N ALA A 65 -48.57 30.50 -9.03
CA ALA A 65 -48.56 29.48 -7.99
C ALA A 65 -47.82 30.08 -6.80
N GLU A 66 -48.60 30.56 -5.83
CA GLU A 66 -48.19 30.76 -4.45
C GLU A 66 -47.21 29.67 -4.03
N ARG A 67 -46.14 30.06 -3.33
CA ARG A 67 -45.03 29.23 -2.83
C ARG A 67 -45.42 27.79 -2.46
N LYS A 68 -45.56 26.91 -3.45
CA LYS A 68 -45.66 25.47 -3.22
C LYS A 68 -44.25 25.02 -2.89
N LYS A 69 -44.07 24.56 -1.63
CA LYS A 69 -42.85 23.86 -1.19
C LYS A 69 -42.45 22.87 -2.28
N ARG A 70 -41.29 23.10 -2.92
CA ARG A 70 -40.68 22.10 -3.81
C ARG A 70 -40.60 20.80 -3.01
N GLY A 71 -41.30 19.77 -3.47
CA GLY A 71 -41.17 18.43 -2.91
C GLY A 71 -39.70 18.00 -2.96
N LYS A 72 -39.25 17.25 -1.94
CA LYS A 72 -37.90 16.69 -1.94
C LYS A 72 -37.72 15.90 -3.24
N ALA A 73 -36.66 16.20 -3.99
CA ALA A 73 -36.30 15.43 -5.17
C ALA A 73 -36.17 13.95 -4.77
N VAL A 74 -37.01 13.09 -5.35
CA VAL A 74 -36.87 11.64 -5.20
C VAL A 74 -35.59 11.27 -5.93
N ARG A 75 -34.58 10.88 -5.16
CA ARG A 75 -33.30 10.45 -5.71
C ARG A 75 -33.58 9.22 -6.58
N PRO A 76 -33.13 9.17 -7.85
CA PRO A 76 -33.32 7.99 -8.67
C PRO A 76 -32.68 6.79 -7.96
N PRO A 77 -33.23 5.57 -8.08
CA PRO A 77 -32.60 4.38 -7.55
C PRO A 77 -31.24 4.21 -8.22
N SER A 78 -30.18 4.61 -7.52
CA SER A 78 -28.82 4.27 -7.88
C SER A 78 -28.63 2.79 -7.57
N LEU A 79 -28.17 1.99 -8.53
CA LEU A 79 -27.53 0.72 -8.22
C LEU A 79 -26.48 1.01 -7.14
N SER A 80 -26.70 0.52 -5.93
CA SER A 80 -25.75 0.63 -4.82
C SER A 80 -24.55 -0.25 -5.14
N GLN A 81 -23.71 0.19 -6.08
CA GLN A 81 -22.44 -0.44 -6.44
C GLN A 81 -21.32 -0.04 -5.47
N SER A 82 -21.64 0.36 -4.24
CA SER A 82 -20.61 0.31 -3.20
C SER A 82 -20.33 -1.15 -2.95
N ALA A 83 -19.29 -1.70 -3.59
CA ALA A 83 -18.79 -3.03 -3.29
C ALA A 83 -18.73 -3.16 -1.76
N ARG A 84 -19.46 -4.15 -1.23
CA ARG A 84 -19.49 -4.41 0.21
C ARG A 84 -18.04 -4.55 0.68
N MET A 85 -17.67 -3.81 1.72
CA MET A 85 -16.34 -3.98 2.31
C MET A 85 -16.23 -5.39 2.89
N PRO A 86 -15.19 -6.16 2.53
CA PRO A 86 -14.94 -7.46 3.12
C PRO A 86 -14.80 -7.35 4.64
N THR A 87 -15.36 -8.32 5.35
CA THR A 87 -15.33 -8.42 6.80
C THR A 87 -14.47 -9.60 7.23
N VAL A 88 -14.09 -9.68 8.51
CA VAL A 88 -13.36 -10.86 9.04
C VAL A 88 -14.16 -12.14 8.82
N ARG A 89 -15.48 -12.09 8.88
CA ARG A 89 -16.31 -13.29 8.64
C ARG A 89 -16.21 -13.81 7.22
N ASP A 90 -15.95 -12.92 6.26
CA ASP A 90 -15.85 -13.29 4.85
C ASP A 90 -14.55 -14.07 4.55
N CYS A 91 -13.54 -13.99 5.41
CA CYS A 91 -12.29 -14.76 5.26
C CYS A 91 -12.30 -16.11 5.99
N ILE A 92 -13.34 -16.39 6.79
CA ILE A 92 -13.52 -17.66 7.50
C ILE A 92 -14.50 -18.53 6.70
N SER A 93 -14.10 -19.77 6.46
CA SER A 93 -14.89 -20.79 5.77
C SER A 93 -14.93 -22.06 6.59
N LEU A 94 -15.92 -22.92 6.35
CA LEU A 94 -16.00 -24.24 6.96
C LEU A 94 -15.38 -25.26 6.01
N ALA A 95 -14.33 -25.94 6.47
CA ALA A 95 -13.72 -27.05 5.74
C ALA A 95 -14.56 -28.34 5.87
N GLU A 96 -14.22 -29.34 5.06
CA GLU A 96 -14.78 -30.69 5.19
C GLU A 96 -14.48 -31.24 6.59
N GLY A 97 -15.54 -31.60 7.33
CA GLY A 97 -15.44 -31.99 8.75
C GLY A 97 -15.86 -30.90 9.75
N GLY A 98 -16.32 -29.73 9.29
CA GLY A 98 -16.90 -28.68 10.15
C GLY A 98 -15.86 -27.82 10.88
N VAL A 99 -14.58 -27.93 10.52
CA VAL A 99 -13.51 -27.11 11.10
C VAL A 99 -13.50 -25.74 10.43
N GLU A 100 -13.48 -24.68 11.22
CA GLU A 100 -13.33 -23.31 10.72
C GLU A 100 -11.89 -23.06 10.27
N VAL A 101 -11.75 -22.62 9.01
CA VAL A 101 -10.47 -22.35 8.35
C VAL A 101 -10.47 -20.95 7.72
N ALA A 102 -9.31 -20.32 7.65
CA ALA A 102 -9.15 -19.00 7.06
C ALA A 102 -8.03 -18.96 6.02
N ASN A 103 -8.17 -18.08 5.03
CA ASN A 103 -7.14 -17.76 4.05
C ASN A 103 -6.30 -16.59 4.56
N ILE A 104 -5.00 -16.81 4.74
CA ILE A 104 -4.10 -15.88 5.43
C ILE A 104 -2.96 -15.44 4.52
N ASP A 105 -2.69 -14.15 4.51
CA ASP A 105 -1.49 -13.54 3.96
C ASP A 105 -0.59 -13.10 5.10
N LEU A 106 0.62 -13.63 5.19
CA LEU A 106 1.63 -13.15 6.13
C LEU A 106 2.62 -12.25 5.38
N LEU A 107 2.66 -10.98 5.77
CA LEU A 107 3.60 -9.99 5.25
C LEU A 107 4.68 -9.76 6.30
N VAL A 108 5.90 -10.18 6.00
CA VAL A 108 7.07 -9.99 6.86
C VAL A 108 7.83 -8.75 6.41
N TYR A 109 7.90 -7.74 7.28
CA TYR A 109 8.66 -6.52 7.03
C TYR A 109 10.15 -6.78 7.30
N PRO A 110 11.06 -6.21 6.48
CA PRO A 110 12.47 -6.10 6.84
C PRO A 110 12.64 -5.39 8.19
N PRO A 111 13.75 -5.62 8.91
CA PRO A 111 13.99 -4.98 10.20
C PRO A 111 14.10 -3.46 10.02
N MET A 112 13.50 -2.71 10.95
CA MET A 112 13.62 -1.24 10.98
C MET A 112 15.09 -0.84 11.19
N PRO A 113 15.66 0.05 10.35
CA PRO A 113 17.00 0.58 10.58
C PRO A 113 17.10 1.34 11.92
N PRO A 114 18.28 1.47 12.52
CA PRO A 114 18.47 2.25 13.75
C PRO A 114 18.03 3.72 13.60
N THR A 115 17.62 4.37 14.68
CA THR A 115 17.12 5.76 14.67
C THR A 115 18.08 6.76 14.02
N ALA A 116 19.40 6.58 14.22
CA ALA A 116 20.42 7.41 13.57
C ALA A 116 20.36 7.29 12.04
N THR A 117 20.30 6.06 11.53
CA THR A 117 20.13 5.76 10.10
C THR A 117 18.79 6.29 9.57
N GLN A 118 17.70 6.12 10.32
CA GLN A 118 16.40 6.64 9.91
C GLN A 118 16.43 8.17 9.74
N THR A 119 17.06 8.88 10.66
CA THR A 119 17.16 10.34 10.63
C THR A 119 18.04 10.80 9.46
N HIS A 120 19.17 10.14 9.24
CA HIS A 120 20.11 10.48 8.18
C HIS A 120 19.51 10.33 6.78
N PHE A 121 18.80 9.22 6.52
CA PHE A 121 18.21 8.92 5.20
C PHE A 121 16.75 9.40 5.04
N GLY A 122 16.18 10.05 6.06
CA GLY A 122 14.78 10.47 6.09
C GLY A 122 13.79 9.30 5.97
N LEU A 123 14.07 8.19 6.64
CA LEU A 123 13.23 6.99 6.62
C LEU A 123 12.04 7.13 7.58
N PRO A 124 10.94 6.40 7.34
CA PRO A 124 9.86 6.32 8.30
C PRO A 124 10.35 5.82 9.68
N ARG A 125 9.77 6.36 10.76
CA ARG A 125 10.09 5.93 12.14
C ARG A 125 9.43 4.62 12.55
N HIS A 126 8.42 4.18 11.80
CA HIS A 126 7.62 3.00 12.10
C HIS A 126 7.26 2.28 10.79
N PRO A 127 7.01 0.96 10.84
CA PRO A 127 6.34 0.29 9.75
C PRO A 127 4.91 0.81 9.59
N TYR A 128 4.45 0.92 8.34
CA TYR A 128 3.11 1.36 7.98
C TYR A 128 2.42 0.31 7.12
N VAL A 129 1.08 0.29 7.14
CA VAL A 129 0.31 -0.45 6.14
C VAL A 129 0.15 0.41 4.90
N TYR A 130 0.59 -0.10 3.76
CA TYR A 130 0.47 0.56 2.46
C TYR A 130 -0.84 0.15 1.81
N LYS A 131 -1.72 1.11 1.52
CA LYS A 131 -3.01 0.84 0.88
C LYS A 131 -2.96 1.13 -0.61
N ARG A 132 -2.33 2.22 -1.02
CA ARG A 132 -2.20 2.55 -2.45
C ARG A 132 -1.14 1.68 -3.10
N ASN A 133 -0.03 1.45 -2.39
CA ASN A 133 1.11 0.70 -2.92
C ASN A 133 1.15 -0.74 -2.39
N SER A 134 0.01 -1.29 -1.96
CA SER A 134 -0.07 -2.62 -1.34
C SER A 134 0.50 -3.71 -2.25
N GLU A 135 0.16 -3.67 -3.54
CA GLU A 135 0.57 -4.68 -4.51
C GLU A 135 2.06 -4.56 -4.86
N SER A 136 2.56 -3.34 -5.06
CA SER A 136 4.00 -3.12 -5.28
C SER A 136 4.83 -3.55 -4.07
N PHE A 137 4.35 -3.27 -2.85
CA PHE A 137 5.02 -3.69 -1.63
C PHE A 137 5.01 -5.22 -1.49
N LYS A 138 3.87 -5.88 -1.73
CA LYS A 138 3.78 -7.35 -1.77
C LYS A 138 4.72 -7.97 -2.81
N LEU A 139 4.86 -7.36 -3.98
CA LEU A 139 5.74 -7.85 -5.03
C LEU A 139 7.21 -7.82 -4.55
N VAL A 140 7.65 -6.72 -3.95
CA VAL A 140 8.99 -6.60 -3.34
C VAL A 140 9.17 -7.64 -2.24
N LEU A 141 8.21 -7.78 -1.33
CA LEU A 141 8.28 -8.80 -0.27
C LEU A 141 8.32 -10.23 -0.84
N THR A 142 7.59 -10.51 -1.92
CA THR A 142 7.60 -11.81 -2.59
C THR A 142 8.97 -12.12 -3.18
N LYS A 143 9.61 -11.14 -3.83
CA LYS A 143 10.96 -11.28 -4.35
C LYS A 143 12.02 -11.41 -3.26
N LEU A 144 11.76 -10.84 -2.09
CA LEU A 144 12.56 -11.04 -0.89
C LEU A 144 12.20 -12.32 -0.10
N GLY A 145 11.29 -13.18 -0.59
CA GLY A 145 10.86 -14.36 0.15
C GLY A 145 10.23 -14.06 1.53
N LEU A 146 9.66 -12.86 1.70
CA LEU A 146 9.06 -12.34 2.93
C LEU A 146 7.52 -12.26 2.87
N TYR A 147 6.92 -12.77 1.80
CA TYR A 147 5.46 -12.90 1.64
C TYR A 147 5.05 -14.36 1.62
N PHE A 148 4.07 -14.72 2.45
CA PHE A 148 3.58 -16.09 2.55
C PHE A 148 2.06 -16.15 2.46
N GLU A 149 1.57 -17.07 1.63
CA GLU A 149 0.16 -17.37 1.50
C GLU A 149 -0.14 -18.71 2.17
N PHE A 150 -1.15 -18.71 3.05
CA PHE A 150 -1.71 -19.92 3.64
C PHE A 150 -3.17 -20.03 3.20
N ASN A 151 -3.54 -21.19 2.65
CA ASN A 151 -4.90 -21.48 2.22
C ASN A 151 -5.52 -22.47 3.20
N HIS A 152 -6.78 -22.24 3.57
CA HIS A 152 -7.54 -23.13 4.47
C HIS A 152 -6.81 -23.46 5.78
N LEU A 153 -6.18 -22.47 6.41
CA LEU A 153 -5.49 -22.66 7.69
C LEU A 153 -6.51 -22.74 8.83
N PRO A 154 -6.52 -23.80 9.67
CA PRO A 154 -7.43 -23.88 10.81
C PRO A 154 -7.27 -22.68 11.74
N ILE A 155 -8.38 -22.06 12.16
CA ILE A 155 -8.31 -20.88 13.04
C ILE A 155 -7.78 -21.21 14.44
N SER A 156 -7.79 -22.49 14.82
CA SER A 156 -7.15 -23.00 16.04
C SER A 156 -5.62 -23.05 15.95
N THR A 157 -5.03 -22.79 14.77
CA THR A 157 -3.58 -22.83 14.58
C THR A 157 -2.90 -21.77 15.46
N PRO A 158 -1.89 -22.15 16.28
CA PRO A 158 -1.09 -21.20 17.04
C PRO A 158 -0.33 -20.22 16.13
N ILE A 159 -0.32 -18.93 16.48
CA ILE A 159 0.45 -17.90 15.76
C ILE A 159 1.94 -18.24 15.72
N TYR A 160 2.46 -18.83 16.81
CA TYR A 160 3.82 -19.35 16.86
C TYR A 160 4.13 -20.30 15.69
N ASN A 161 3.22 -21.22 15.35
CA ASN A 161 3.44 -22.18 14.27
C ASN A 161 3.48 -21.51 12.89
N ILE A 162 2.63 -20.49 12.69
CA ILE A 162 2.61 -19.70 11.45
C ILE A 162 3.94 -18.96 11.28
N LEU A 163 4.41 -18.28 12.33
CA LEU A 163 5.67 -17.55 12.31
C LEU A 163 6.88 -18.49 12.18
N ALA A 164 6.88 -19.62 12.89
CA ALA A 164 7.94 -20.62 12.80
C ALA A 164 8.05 -21.22 11.39
N HIS A 165 6.91 -21.47 10.73
CA HIS A 165 6.88 -21.91 9.34
C HIS A 165 7.49 -20.86 8.40
N ALA A 166 7.13 -19.59 8.57
CA ALA A 166 7.72 -18.50 7.80
C ALA A 166 9.24 -18.41 8.00
N VAL A 167 9.72 -18.48 9.25
CA VAL A 167 11.15 -18.52 9.57
C VAL A 167 11.87 -19.66 8.86
N ALA A 168 11.30 -20.87 8.90
CA ALA A 168 11.88 -22.02 8.22
C ALA A 168 12.02 -21.79 6.70
N ARG A 169 10.99 -21.19 6.06
CA ARG A 169 11.04 -20.86 4.64
C ARG A 169 12.03 -19.74 4.31
N ILE A 170 12.16 -18.72 5.14
CA ILE A 170 13.16 -17.65 4.96
C ILE A 170 14.58 -18.24 5.04
N ARG A 171 14.85 -19.12 6.02
CA ARG A 171 16.14 -19.81 6.16
C ARG A 171 16.47 -20.69 4.95
N GLN A 172 15.47 -21.36 4.39
CA GLN A 172 15.62 -22.11 3.13
C GLN A 172 15.96 -21.20 1.95
N HIS A 173 15.42 -19.97 1.93
CA HIS A 173 15.62 -19.04 0.82
C HIS A 173 17.00 -18.37 0.83
N TYR A 174 17.55 -18.06 2.01
CA TYR A 174 18.77 -17.24 2.14
C TYR A 174 19.97 -17.92 2.78
N ALA A 175 19.91 -19.24 3.02
CA ALA A 175 20.83 -19.95 3.90
C ALA A 175 20.77 -19.45 5.38
N SER A 176 21.25 -20.28 6.31
CA SER A 176 20.85 -20.25 7.72
C SER A 176 21.24 -18.98 8.52
N ASP A 177 22.11 -18.13 7.98
CA ASP A 177 22.77 -17.04 8.73
C ASP A 177 21.99 -15.71 8.73
N VAL A 178 21.00 -15.56 7.85
CA VAL A 178 20.23 -14.30 7.71
C VAL A 178 19.32 -14.02 8.91
N LEU A 179 18.87 -15.07 9.60
CA LEU A 179 18.00 -14.96 10.76
C LEU A 179 18.70 -15.52 12.00
N THR A 180 19.49 -14.67 12.64
CA THR A 180 20.15 -14.99 13.91
C THR A 180 19.12 -15.07 15.03
N ASP A 181 19.11 -16.18 15.76
CA ASP A 181 18.29 -16.32 16.96
C ASP A 181 18.76 -15.32 18.02
N LEU A 182 17.81 -14.70 18.73
CA LEU A 182 18.14 -13.76 19.79
C LEU A 182 18.72 -14.52 20.98
N ASN A 183 19.98 -14.26 21.34
CA ASN A 183 20.61 -14.71 22.58
C ASN A 183 20.10 -13.91 23.80
N ILE A 184 18.80 -13.67 23.86
CA ILE A 184 18.11 -12.96 24.94
C ILE A 184 17.25 -13.99 25.67
N PRO A 185 17.17 -13.97 27.02
CA PRO A 185 16.33 -14.89 27.79
C PRO A 185 14.84 -14.53 27.61
N LEU A 186 14.31 -14.82 26.43
CA LEU A 186 12.90 -14.70 26.09
C LEU A 186 12.20 -16.07 26.24
N PRO A 187 10.89 -16.09 26.48
CA PRO A 187 10.08 -17.30 26.34
C PRO A 187 10.25 -17.91 24.95
N ASN A 188 10.23 -19.25 24.83
CA ASN A 188 10.53 -19.95 23.57
C ASN A 188 9.72 -19.46 22.36
N HIS A 189 8.46 -19.08 22.56
CA HIS A 189 7.58 -18.58 21.50
C HIS A 189 7.96 -17.17 21.03
N GLU A 190 8.61 -16.38 21.88
CA GLU A 190 9.15 -15.07 21.56
C GLU A 190 10.61 -15.11 21.09
N ARG A 191 11.26 -16.28 21.06
CA ARG A 191 12.64 -16.41 20.55
C ARG A 191 12.74 -16.39 19.03
N LEU A 192 11.60 -16.52 18.34
CA LEU A 192 11.61 -16.47 16.87
C LEU A 192 12.21 -15.14 16.39
N PRO A 193 12.99 -15.17 15.30
CA PRO A 193 13.56 -13.97 14.68
C PRO A 193 12.50 -13.07 14.03
N LEU A 194 11.22 -13.46 14.07
CA LEU A 194 10.07 -12.66 13.69
C LEU A 194 9.30 -12.17 14.91
N GLN A 195 8.70 -10.99 14.78
CA GLN A 195 7.79 -10.43 15.77
C GLN A 195 6.47 -10.04 15.12
N LEU A 196 5.36 -10.30 15.80
CA LEU A 196 4.04 -9.89 15.36
C LEU A 196 3.94 -8.36 15.41
N LEU A 197 3.31 -7.78 14.39
CA LEU A 197 2.97 -6.37 14.35
C LEU A 197 1.47 -6.17 14.58
N GLY A 198 1.13 -5.17 15.37
CA GLY A 198 -0.25 -4.73 15.61
C GLY A 198 -0.42 -3.24 15.27
N PHE A 199 -1.67 -2.85 15.08
CA PHE A 199 -2.05 -1.47 14.82
C PHE A 199 -1.93 -0.62 16.06
N THR A 200 -1.24 0.51 15.93
CA THR A 200 -1.37 1.59 16.92
C THR A 200 -2.66 2.37 16.70
N ASN A 201 -3.18 2.99 17.76
CA ASN A 201 -4.35 3.90 17.68
C ASN A 201 -5.57 3.31 16.96
N ARG A 202 -5.80 1.99 17.08
CA ARG A 202 -6.90 1.28 16.40
C ARG A 202 -6.92 1.52 14.89
N GLY A 203 -5.74 1.52 14.26
CA GLY A 203 -5.59 1.65 12.81
C GLY A 203 -6.06 3.00 12.26
N ARG A 204 -6.12 4.03 13.09
CA ARG A 204 -6.34 5.40 12.61
C ARG A 204 -5.09 5.87 11.86
N ALA A 205 -5.29 6.26 10.61
CA ALA A 205 -4.26 6.91 9.83
C ALA A 205 -3.98 8.30 10.45
N ASN A 206 -2.73 8.55 10.84
CA ASN A 206 -2.31 9.79 11.47
C ASN A 206 -1.04 10.34 10.79
N GLY A 207 -1.01 11.67 10.61
CA GLY A 207 0.17 12.40 10.14
C GLY A 207 0.36 12.42 8.64
N VAL A 208 1.57 12.77 8.22
CA VAL A 208 1.96 13.07 6.83
C VAL A 208 1.75 11.88 5.88
N HIS A 209 1.93 10.66 6.36
CA HIS A 209 1.90 9.45 5.52
C HIS A 209 0.49 8.90 5.23
N MET A 210 -0.56 9.43 5.88
CA MET A 210 -1.96 8.99 5.72
C MET A 210 -2.19 7.47 5.80
N ALA A 211 -1.29 6.76 6.48
CA ALA A 211 -1.28 5.32 6.67
C ALA A 211 -1.31 4.98 8.18
N PRO A 212 -1.93 3.86 8.58
CA PRO A 212 -1.90 3.43 9.96
C PRO A 212 -0.51 2.90 10.31
N ARG A 213 -0.04 3.25 11.52
CA ARG A 213 1.26 2.82 12.05
C ARG A 213 1.14 1.45 12.69
N LEU A 214 2.12 0.61 12.42
CA LEU A 214 2.30 -0.68 13.06
C LEU A 214 3.36 -0.58 14.16
N THR A 215 3.17 -1.35 15.23
CA THR A 215 4.13 -1.52 16.32
C THR A 215 4.33 -3.00 16.61
N THR A 216 5.49 -3.35 17.12
CA THR A 216 5.76 -4.69 17.64
C THR A 216 4.85 -4.99 18.84
N VAL A 217 4.25 -6.18 18.85
CA VAL A 217 3.37 -6.65 19.93
C VAL A 217 3.88 -8.01 20.40
N SER A 218 3.90 -8.22 21.72
CA SER A 218 4.14 -9.54 22.30
C SER A 218 2.88 -10.40 22.19
N PHE A 219 3.06 -11.70 22.03
CA PHE A 219 1.96 -12.66 22.00
C PHE A 219 2.28 -13.80 22.93
N HIS A 220 1.27 -14.38 23.57
CA HIS A 220 1.46 -15.54 24.44
C HIS A 220 1.60 -16.83 23.62
N ALA A 221 2.25 -17.85 24.19
CA ALA A 221 2.52 -19.13 23.52
C ALA A 221 1.30 -19.79 22.89
N ASN A 222 0.15 -19.66 23.55
CA ASN A 222 -1.10 -20.30 23.13
C ASN A 222 -1.96 -19.40 22.23
N MET A 223 -1.45 -18.26 21.78
CA MET A 223 -2.23 -17.33 20.97
C MET A 223 -2.56 -17.99 19.64
N THR A 224 -3.85 -18.09 19.31
CA THR A 224 -4.33 -18.73 18.08
C THR A 224 -4.71 -17.70 17.03
N LEU A 225 -4.84 -18.16 15.78
CA LEU A 225 -5.38 -17.35 14.70
C LEU A 225 -6.78 -16.83 15.01
N GLN A 226 -7.62 -17.60 15.68
CA GLN A 226 -8.95 -17.18 16.12
C GLN A 226 -8.90 -15.95 17.03
N GLU A 227 -7.96 -15.89 17.97
CA GLU A 227 -7.79 -14.74 18.86
C GLU A 227 -7.31 -13.50 18.09
N VAL A 228 -6.41 -13.67 17.12
CA VAL A 228 -5.99 -12.58 16.22
C VAL A 228 -7.16 -12.05 15.40
N LEU A 229 -7.95 -12.94 14.79
CA LEU A 229 -9.15 -12.59 14.01
C LEU A 229 -10.23 -11.91 14.86
N SER A 230 -10.31 -12.26 16.15
CA SER A 230 -11.31 -11.69 17.07
C SER A 230 -10.87 -10.34 17.65
N ASN A 231 -9.57 -10.03 17.70
CA ASN A 231 -9.06 -8.76 18.21
C ASN A 231 -9.11 -7.65 17.15
N THR A 232 -10.28 -7.03 17.03
CA THR A 232 -10.55 -5.90 16.11
C THR A 232 -9.89 -4.58 16.51
N ARG A 233 -9.20 -4.51 17.66
CA ARG A 233 -8.53 -3.29 18.12
C ARG A 233 -7.11 -3.21 17.62
N ASP A 234 -6.40 -4.33 17.70
CA ASP A 234 -4.95 -4.36 17.50
C ASP A 234 -4.56 -5.13 16.23
N PHE A 235 -5.38 -6.08 15.76
CA PHE A 235 -5.02 -6.93 14.62
C PHE A 235 -6.09 -6.91 13.52
N ALA A 236 -7.33 -7.25 13.83
CA ALA A 236 -8.38 -7.48 12.85
C ALA A 236 -9.18 -6.22 12.47
N ILE A 237 -8.47 -5.17 12.03
CA ILE A 237 -9.11 -3.96 11.53
C ILE A 237 -9.45 -4.15 10.05
N GLU A 238 -10.72 -4.43 9.77
CA GLU A 238 -11.20 -4.93 8.47
C GLU A 238 -10.70 -4.11 7.27
N ARG A 239 -10.78 -2.79 7.37
CA ARG A 239 -10.35 -1.85 6.33
C ARG A 239 -8.88 -2.02 5.90
N TRP A 240 -8.02 -2.52 6.78
CA TRP A 240 -6.57 -2.61 6.57
C TRP A 240 -6.06 -4.05 6.47
N THR A 241 -6.87 -5.03 6.88
CA THR A 241 -6.42 -6.42 7.02
C THR A 241 -7.15 -7.40 6.13
N ILE A 242 -8.29 -7.03 5.55
CA ILE A 242 -9.00 -7.92 4.63
C ILE A 242 -8.75 -7.47 3.20
N THR A 243 -8.20 -8.38 2.39
CA THR A 243 -8.01 -8.15 0.96
C THR A 243 -9.34 -8.30 0.21
N HIS A 244 -9.39 -7.80 -1.03
CA HIS A 244 -10.54 -8.01 -1.92
C HIS A 244 -10.79 -9.49 -2.27
N GLN A 245 -9.81 -10.35 -2.03
CA GLN A 245 -9.91 -11.81 -2.23
C GLN A 245 -10.33 -12.54 -0.94
N ASN A 246 -10.85 -11.80 0.05
CA ASN A 246 -11.24 -12.34 1.36
C ASN A 246 -10.09 -13.07 2.08
N ARG A 247 -8.88 -12.52 2.01
CA ARG A 247 -7.71 -13.02 2.76
C ARG A 247 -7.41 -12.09 3.92
N PHE A 248 -7.10 -12.64 5.08
CA PHE A 248 -6.69 -11.88 6.26
C PHE A 248 -5.18 -11.67 6.26
N GLN A 249 -4.75 -10.42 6.40
CA GLN A 249 -3.35 -10.02 6.42
C GLN A 249 -2.83 -9.98 7.86
N ILE A 250 -1.83 -10.83 8.14
CA ILE A 250 -1.00 -10.78 9.33
C ILE A 250 0.28 -10.03 8.98
N PHE A 251 0.67 -9.10 9.84
CA PHE A 251 1.91 -8.35 9.69
C PHE A 251 2.93 -8.84 10.71
N ALA A 252 4.15 -9.08 10.27
CA ALA A 252 5.28 -9.41 11.13
C ALA A 252 6.50 -8.59 10.72
N ILE A 253 7.53 -8.55 11.55
CA ILE A 253 8.81 -7.90 11.26
C ILE A 253 9.97 -8.79 11.67
N ILE A 254 11.05 -8.76 10.90
CA ILE A 254 12.33 -9.35 11.32
C ILE A 254 12.92 -8.50 12.45
N ARG A 255 13.35 -9.13 13.54
CA ARG A 255 13.85 -8.42 14.72
C ARG A 255 15.27 -7.89 14.56
N THR A 256 16.12 -8.68 13.91
CA THR A 256 17.56 -8.42 13.85
C THR A 256 17.88 -7.54 12.65
N TYR A 257 18.50 -6.39 12.90
CA TYR A 257 19.08 -5.55 11.86
C TYR A 257 20.61 -5.74 11.84
N PRO A 258 21.27 -5.76 10.67
CA PRO A 258 20.71 -5.61 9.33
C PRO A 258 20.06 -6.89 8.79
N PHE A 259 19.18 -6.75 7.79
CA PHE A 259 18.75 -7.86 6.95
C PHE A 259 19.68 -7.96 5.76
N GLU A 260 20.38 -9.09 5.69
CA GLU A 260 21.43 -9.35 4.71
C GLU A 260 21.00 -10.45 3.75
N ALA A 261 21.22 -10.27 2.46
CA ALA A 261 21.00 -11.33 1.48
C ALA A 261 21.86 -11.14 0.24
N GLN A 262 22.17 -12.25 -0.43
CA GLN A 262 22.80 -12.25 -1.75
C GLN A 262 21.72 -12.34 -2.83
N LEU A 263 21.50 -11.24 -3.56
CA LEU A 263 20.48 -11.15 -4.60
C LEU A 263 20.80 -10.01 -5.58
N SER A 264 20.07 -9.93 -6.69
CA SER A 264 20.06 -8.77 -7.57
C SER A 264 19.04 -7.74 -7.10
N LEU A 265 19.43 -6.48 -6.94
CA LEU A 265 18.49 -5.42 -6.53
C LEU A 265 17.43 -5.17 -7.60
N SER A 266 17.75 -5.34 -8.89
CA SER A 266 16.77 -5.26 -9.97
C SER A 266 15.72 -6.36 -9.89
N ASP A 267 16.13 -7.59 -9.56
CA ASP A 267 15.20 -8.72 -9.40
C ASP A 267 14.23 -8.52 -8.23
N ALA A 268 14.68 -7.79 -7.19
CA ALA A 268 13.88 -7.38 -6.04
C ALA A 268 13.14 -6.05 -6.23
N TYR A 269 13.26 -5.41 -7.40
CA TYR A 269 12.70 -4.09 -7.73
C TYR A 269 13.19 -2.95 -6.80
N LEU A 270 14.39 -3.08 -6.22
CA LEU A 270 14.97 -2.14 -5.26
C LEU A 270 15.95 -1.13 -5.88
N SER A 271 16.47 -1.40 -7.07
CA SER A 271 17.36 -0.54 -7.88
C SER A 271 17.42 -1.08 -9.31
N GLU A 272 18.14 -0.40 -10.21
CA GLU A 272 18.45 -0.87 -11.56
C GLU A 272 19.67 -1.82 -11.58
N ASP A 273 20.40 -1.95 -10.47
CA ASP A 273 21.55 -2.86 -10.37
C ASP A 273 21.14 -4.33 -10.52
N ALA A 274 21.54 -4.92 -11.64
CA ALA A 274 21.30 -6.32 -11.98
C ALA A 274 22.36 -7.28 -11.38
N ALA A 275 23.45 -6.76 -10.82
CA ALA A 275 24.50 -7.61 -10.26
C ALA A 275 24.01 -8.34 -9.00
N ILE A 276 24.29 -9.64 -8.91
CA ILE A 276 24.02 -10.42 -7.71
C ILE A 276 25.18 -10.19 -6.73
N ARG A 277 24.90 -9.48 -5.63
CA ARG A 277 25.89 -9.16 -4.59
C ARG A 277 25.30 -9.35 -3.20
N HIS A 278 26.18 -9.36 -2.20
CA HIS A 278 25.75 -9.36 -0.80
C HIS A 278 25.26 -7.96 -0.42
N HIS A 279 24.01 -7.85 0.03
CA HIS A 279 23.39 -6.58 0.37
C HIS A 279 22.99 -6.51 1.84
N ARG A 280 23.53 -5.53 2.57
CA ARG A 280 23.11 -5.14 3.94
C ARG A 280 22.16 -3.93 3.92
N CYS A 281 21.96 -3.33 2.74
CA CYS A 281 21.22 -2.10 2.50
C CYS A 281 19.71 -2.32 2.21
N LEU A 282 19.22 -3.57 2.24
CA LEU A 282 17.86 -3.96 1.83
C LEU A 282 16.75 -3.26 2.61
N SER A 283 16.82 -3.26 3.95
CA SER A 283 15.83 -2.55 4.78
C SER A 283 15.75 -1.07 4.44
N LYS A 284 16.90 -0.41 4.26
CA LYS A 284 16.95 1.02 3.93
C LYS A 284 16.24 1.29 2.61
N ARG A 285 16.55 0.50 1.57
CA ARG A 285 15.96 0.63 0.23
C ARG A 285 14.45 0.41 0.26
N VAL A 286 13.97 -0.64 0.93
CA VAL A 286 12.53 -0.92 1.08
C VAL A 286 11.83 0.25 1.79
N TYR A 287 12.31 0.67 2.97
CA TYR A 287 11.64 1.73 3.73
C TYR A 287 11.74 3.11 3.07
N LYS A 288 12.76 3.35 2.24
CA LYS A 288 12.84 4.59 1.45
C LYS A 288 11.84 4.58 0.31
N MET A 289 11.80 3.51 -0.48
CA MET A 289 10.89 3.37 -1.62
C MET A 289 9.43 3.50 -1.20
N PHE A 290 9.09 2.94 -0.03
CA PHE A 290 7.76 3.03 0.57
C PHE A 290 7.73 4.00 1.75
N ALA A 291 8.49 5.10 1.71
CA ALA A 291 8.47 6.11 2.77
C ALA A 291 7.08 6.75 2.92
N HIS A 292 6.34 6.89 1.81
CA HIS A 292 4.97 7.39 1.78
C HIS A 292 4.08 6.47 0.95
N ASP A 293 2.85 6.23 1.40
CA ASP A 293 1.87 5.44 0.65
C ASP A 293 1.42 6.16 -0.65
N SER A 294 1.70 7.46 -0.80
CA SER A 294 1.42 8.21 -2.04
C SER A 294 2.53 8.18 -3.09
N ASP A 295 3.76 7.79 -2.72
CA ASP A 295 4.95 8.24 -3.45
C ASP A 295 5.60 7.17 -4.34
N ALA A 296 5.02 5.97 -4.48
CA ALA A 296 5.60 4.90 -5.31
C ALA A 296 5.54 5.15 -6.83
N ASN A 297 5.41 6.41 -7.26
CA ASN A 297 5.65 6.84 -8.63
C ASN A 297 7.03 7.51 -8.82
N LEU A 298 7.89 7.50 -7.80
CA LEU A 298 9.21 8.09 -7.91
C LEU A 298 10.19 7.04 -8.42
N GLN A 299 10.75 7.32 -9.60
CA GLN A 299 12.03 6.78 -10.03
C GLN A 299 12.99 6.87 -8.83
N VAL A 300 13.57 5.75 -8.42
CA VAL A 300 14.51 5.65 -7.28
C VAL A 300 15.86 6.33 -7.61
N SER A 301 15.90 7.18 -8.64
CA SER A 301 17.07 7.91 -9.13
C SER A 301 17.46 9.13 -8.29
N SER A 302 16.81 9.38 -7.15
CA SER A 302 17.16 10.47 -6.22
C SER A 302 17.75 9.98 -4.89
N LEU A 303 18.13 8.71 -4.80
CA LEU A 303 19.01 8.24 -3.75
C LEU A 303 20.44 8.52 -4.22
N ASP A 304 21.27 9.14 -3.38
CA ASP A 304 22.71 9.05 -3.54
C ASP A 304 23.04 7.57 -3.36
N GLU A 305 23.00 6.82 -4.48
CA GLU A 305 23.21 5.37 -4.48
C GLU A 305 24.60 5.05 -3.90
N GLU A 306 25.55 5.97 -4.05
CA GLU A 306 26.88 5.97 -3.42
C GLU A 306 26.81 5.86 -1.89
N ASP A 307 25.89 6.55 -1.20
CA ASP A 307 25.74 6.49 0.26
C ASP A 307 25.07 5.20 0.75
N LEU A 308 24.28 4.55 -0.11
CA LEU A 308 23.68 3.25 0.19
C LEU A 308 24.62 2.08 -0.15
N GLU A 309 25.39 2.22 -1.22
CA GLU A 309 26.40 1.26 -1.70
C GLU A 309 27.64 1.24 -0.81
N SER A 310 28.09 2.39 -0.30
CA SER A 310 29.17 2.45 0.71
C SER A 310 28.85 1.66 1.98
N SER A 311 27.57 1.42 2.26
CA SER A 311 27.14 0.56 3.37
C SER A 311 27.06 -0.94 3.03
N CYS A 312 27.10 -1.26 1.74
CA CYS A 312 27.09 -2.60 1.18
C CYS A 312 28.55 -3.10 0.89
N ASP A 313 29.52 -2.20 0.67
CA ASP A 313 30.93 -2.54 0.35
C ASP A 313 31.89 -2.71 1.54
N LYS A 314 31.42 -2.65 2.81
CA LYS A 314 32.30 -2.87 3.99
C LYS A 314 32.60 -4.36 4.23
N LEU A 315 33.23 -5.01 3.26
CA LEU A 315 33.79 -6.36 3.33
C LEU A 315 35.21 -6.37 2.76
N GLU A 316 36.10 -5.58 3.35
CA GLU A 316 37.51 -5.98 3.39
C GLU A 316 37.88 -6.23 4.86
N PRO A 317 38.14 -7.48 5.26
CA PRO A 317 39.03 -7.70 6.37
C PRO A 317 40.42 -7.32 5.86
N ASP A 318 40.89 -6.13 6.25
CA ASP A 318 42.32 -5.85 6.25
C ASP A 318 42.96 -6.87 7.21
N SER A 319 43.38 -7.99 6.63
CA SER A 319 44.42 -8.83 7.18
C SER A 319 45.69 -7.99 7.21
N GLU A 320 45.93 -7.30 8.32
CA GLU A 320 47.25 -6.91 8.87
C GLU A 320 47.10 -5.78 9.90
N ASN A 321 46.76 -6.10 11.15
CA ASN A 321 47.70 -5.93 12.26
C ASN A 321 47.08 -6.38 13.58
N SER A 322 47.77 -7.36 14.16
CA SER A 322 47.72 -7.75 15.55
C SER A 322 48.05 -6.58 16.48
N GLU A 323 47.12 -6.17 17.35
CA GLU A 323 47.43 -5.82 18.73
C GLU A 323 46.30 -6.32 19.66
N GLU A 324 46.63 -7.31 20.49
CA GLU A 324 45.82 -7.73 21.63
C GLU A 324 45.66 -6.56 22.61
N VAL A 325 44.44 -6.04 22.77
CA VAL A 325 44.08 -5.28 23.99
C VAL A 325 43.13 -6.16 24.81
N LYS A 326 43.72 -6.88 25.77
CA LYS A 326 42.99 -7.54 26.85
C LYS A 326 42.35 -6.49 27.75
N SER A 327 41.07 -6.20 27.53
CA SER A 327 40.26 -5.42 28.45
C SER A 327 39.69 -6.35 29.53
N THR A 328 40.43 -6.49 30.63
CA THR A 328 39.97 -7.08 31.88
C THR A 328 38.84 -6.20 32.45
N ILE A 329 37.59 -6.69 32.40
CA ILE A 329 36.48 -6.05 33.11
C ILE A 329 36.54 -6.51 34.57
N VAL A 330 36.98 -5.61 35.45
CA VAL A 330 36.82 -5.73 36.91
C VAL A 330 35.42 -5.24 37.25
N ILE A 331 34.55 -6.14 37.71
CA ILE A 331 33.26 -5.78 38.30
C ILE A 331 33.46 -5.64 39.81
N THR A 332 33.40 -4.42 40.32
CA THR A 332 33.36 -4.13 41.76
C THR A 332 31.91 -3.88 42.15
N PHE A 333 31.38 -4.70 43.06
CA PHE A 333 30.10 -4.43 43.71
C PHE A 333 30.30 -3.45 44.87
N HIS A 334 29.44 -2.42 44.95
CA HIS A 334 29.27 -1.58 46.13
C HIS A 334 27.87 -1.78 46.69
#